data_AF-A0ABD5U5L5-F1
#
_entry.id   AF-A0ABD5U5L5-F1
#
_cell.length_a   1.000
_cell.length_b   1.000
_cell.length_c   1.000
_cell.angle_alpha   90.00
_cell.angle_beta   90.00
_cell.angle_gamma   90.00
#
_symmetry.space_group_name_H-M   'P 1'
#
loop_
_entity.id
_entity.type
_entity.pdbx_description
1 polymer ?
#
loop_
_entity_poly.entity_id
_entity_poly.type
_entity_poly.pdbx_seq_one_letter_code
_entity_poly.pdbx_strand_id
1 'polypeptide(L)'
;MASRKNAMLTTEDRRWLTGEKVYEGEHAKQQRYQRRRDIRERIRNALLDFTTLFEHLDADERAKLFGDRTTGGDLDTELTEGITDAVAFLLYNTGFTRAIGGSTVQNAQPTLAEQVLDEAIRRAGRRDDLLVTDVSVDVEATRTPPERLLAALQAGEDLTRAELRYLLDSDLVDETDLQACLRQVLVETDDAPGDHDG
;
A
#
# COMPACT_ATOMS: atom_id res chain seq x y z
N MET A 1 -17.96 6.59 -2.91
CA MET A 1 -16.76 7.32 -3.37
C MET A 1 -17.15 8.72 -3.84
N ALA A 2 -16.75 9.76 -3.09
CA ALA A 2 -16.98 11.14 -3.51
C ALA A 2 -16.34 11.38 -4.90
N SER A 3 -17.05 12.10 -5.76
CA SER A 3 -16.61 12.41 -7.12
C SER A 3 -15.35 13.31 -7.09
N ARG A 4 -14.15 12.71 -7.13
CA ARG A 4 -12.88 13.44 -7.29
C ARG A 4 -12.76 13.95 -8.72
N LYS A 5 -13.36 15.11 -9.03
CA LYS A 5 -13.47 15.67 -10.39
C LYS A 5 -12.14 16.20 -10.94
N ASN A 6 -11.29 16.78 -10.08
CA ASN A 6 -10.01 17.40 -10.44
C ASN A 6 -8.81 16.60 -9.89
N ALA A 7 -8.77 15.30 -10.17
CA ALA A 7 -7.68 14.43 -9.72
C ALA A 7 -6.91 13.85 -10.90
N MET A 8 -5.77 13.22 -10.61
CA MET A 8 -4.91 12.53 -11.59
C MET A 8 -5.73 11.64 -12.53
N LEU A 9 -6.56 10.76 -11.95
CA LEU A 9 -7.49 9.92 -12.70
C LEU A 9 -8.83 10.62 -12.86
N THR A 10 -9.43 10.55 -14.05
CA THR A 10 -10.80 10.99 -14.25
C THR A 10 -11.79 9.98 -13.65
N THR A 11 -13.06 10.38 -13.48
CA THR A 11 -14.14 9.46 -13.10
C THR A 11 -14.21 8.25 -14.04
N GLU A 12 -14.05 8.48 -15.33
CA GLU A 12 -14.10 7.42 -16.34
C GLU A 12 -12.89 6.49 -16.29
N ASP A 13 -11.71 6.99 -15.92
CA ASP A 13 -10.52 6.15 -15.71
C ASP A 13 -10.74 5.20 -14.54
N ARG A 14 -11.29 5.70 -13.43
CA ARG A 14 -11.59 4.86 -12.25
C ARG A 14 -12.60 3.78 -12.60
N ARG A 15 -13.74 4.15 -13.20
CA ARG A 15 -14.77 3.19 -13.62
C ARG A 15 -14.22 2.13 -14.57
N TRP A 16 -13.31 2.50 -15.46
CA TRP A 16 -12.69 1.55 -16.37
C TRP A 16 -11.70 0.61 -15.66
N LEU A 17 -10.91 1.13 -14.71
CA LEU A 17 -9.96 0.32 -13.91
C LEU A 17 -10.67 -0.62 -12.92
N THR A 18 -11.80 -0.20 -12.34
CA THR A 18 -12.61 -1.00 -11.41
C THR A 18 -13.57 -1.98 -12.12
N GLY A 19 -13.61 -1.97 -13.45
CA GLY A 19 -14.50 -2.83 -14.24
C GLY A 19 -15.95 -2.35 -14.33
N GLU A 20 -16.32 -1.25 -13.66
CA GLU A 20 -17.65 -0.62 -13.79
C GLU A 20 -17.94 -0.09 -15.20
N LYS A 21 -16.91 0.09 -16.03
CA LYS A 21 -17.04 0.47 -17.44
C LYS A 21 -16.24 -0.46 -18.33
N VAL A 22 -16.92 -1.04 -19.31
CA VAL A 22 -16.33 -1.88 -20.36
C VAL A 22 -16.54 -1.22 -21.73
N TYR A 23 -15.51 -1.25 -22.57
CA TYR A 23 -15.63 -0.82 -23.97
C TYR A 23 -16.01 -2.03 -24.84
N GLU A 24 -17.11 -1.89 -25.58
CA GLU A 24 -17.67 -2.89 -26.47
C GLU A 24 -17.84 -2.35 -27.89
N GLY A 25 -18.08 -3.25 -28.85
CA GLY A 25 -18.27 -2.91 -30.26
C GLY A 25 -16.97 -2.82 -31.09
N GLU A 26 -17.14 -2.40 -32.34
CA GLU A 26 -16.11 -2.45 -33.40
C GLU A 26 -14.82 -1.70 -33.04
N HIS A 27 -14.93 -0.60 -32.30
CA HIS A 27 -13.79 0.24 -31.91
C HIS A 27 -13.28 -0.03 -30.49
N ALA A 28 -13.78 -1.06 -29.79
CA ALA A 28 -13.43 -1.33 -28.40
C ALA A 28 -11.92 -1.48 -28.16
N LYS A 29 -11.21 -2.15 -29.08
CA LYS A 29 -9.76 -2.36 -28.96
C LYS A 29 -9.00 -1.03 -28.98
N GLN A 30 -9.35 -0.12 -29.89
CA GLN A 30 -8.73 1.19 -30.01
C GLN A 30 -9.05 2.06 -28.78
N GLN A 31 -10.30 2.04 -28.31
CA GLN A 31 -10.71 2.79 -27.11
C GLN A 31 -9.97 2.32 -25.86
N ARG A 32 -9.83 1.00 -25.66
CA ARG A 32 -9.03 0.44 -24.54
C ARG A 32 -7.56 0.84 -24.63
N TYR A 33 -6.98 0.84 -25.84
CA TYR A 33 -5.60 1.26 -26.04
C TYR A 33 -5.40 2.73 -25.71
N GLN A 34 -6.27 3.60 -26.23
CA GLN A 34 -6.24 5.03 -25.95
C GLN A 34 -6.38 5.31 -24.45
N ARG A 35 -7.34 4.66 -23.79
CA ARG A 35 -7.55 4.77 -22.34
C ARG A 35 -6.30 4.42 -21.54
N ARG A 36 -5.63 3.31 -21.87
CA ARG A 36 -4.35 2.93 -21.22
C ARG A 36 -3.27 3.98 -21.43
N ARG A 37 -3.17 4.54 -22.64
CA ARG A 37 -2.20 5.58 -22.97
C ARG A 37 -2.44 6.84 -22.13
N ASP A 38 -3.69 7.29 -22.07
CA ASP A 38 -4.08 8.51 -21.35
C ASP A 38 -3.85 8.36 -19.84
N ILE A 39 -4.19 7.20 -19.26
CA ILE A 39 -3.92 6.92 -17.84
C ILE A 39 -2.41 6.95 -17.56
N ARG A 40 -1.59 6.30 -18.41
CA ARG A 40 -0.13 6.31 -18.25
C ARG A 40 0.43 7.73 -18.31
N GLU A 41 -0.03 8.53 -19.26
CA GLU A 41 0.40 9.91 -19.43
C GLU A 41 0.02 10.77 -18.22
N ARG A 42 -1.21 10.62 -17.71
CA ARG A 42 -1.67 11.30 -16.48
C ARG A 42 -0.85 10.93 -15.26
N ILE A 43 -0.58 9.63 -15.05
CA ILE A 43 0.27 9.16 -13.94
C ILE A 43 1.66 9.78 -14.06
N ARG A 44 2.27 9.73 -15.24
CA ARG A 44 3.59 10.31 -15.47
C ARG A 44 3.62 11.80 -15.17
N ASN A 45 2.65 12.56 -15.66
CA ASN A 45 2.61 14.01 -15.46
C ASN A 45 2.36 14.35 -13.98
N ALA A 46 1.43 13.66 -13.31
CA ALA A 46 1.18 13.85 -11.89
C ALA A 46 2.41 13.55 -11.02
N LEU A 47 3.19 12.51 -11.37
CA LEU A 47 4.45 12.23 -10.68
C LEU A 47 5.49 13.35 -10.86
N LEU A 48 5.54 13.97 -12.05
CA LEU A 48 6.45 15.09 -12.31
C LEU A 48 6.00 16.37 -11.58
N ASP A 49 4.69 16.59 -11.44
CA ASP A 49 4.14 17.74 -10.73
C ASP A 49 4.54 17.78 -9.25
N PHE A 50 4.84 16.63 -8.62
CA PHE A 50 5.35 16.61 -7.24
C PHE A 50 6.67 17.39 -7.08
N THR A 51 7.49 17.52 -8.12
CA THR A 51 8.67 18.39 -8.06
C THR A 51 8.26 19.84 -7.83
N THR A 52 7.32 20.32 -8.65
CA THR A 52 6.76 21.68 -8.53
C THR A 52 6.07 21.88 -7.18
N LEU A 53 5.26 20.91 -6.74
CA LEU A 53 4.57 20.98 -5.45
C LEU A 53 5.56 21.02 -4.28
N PHE A 54 6.60 20.18 -4.31
CA PHE A 54 7.58 20.12 -3.24
C PHE A 54 8.42 21.40 -3.13
N GLU A 55 8.77 21.99 -4.27
CA GLU A 55 9.60 23.20 -4.34
C GLU A 55 8.79 24.47 -4.06
N HIS A 56 7.57 24.57 -4.60
CA HIS A 56 6.85 25.84 -4.71
C HIS A 56 5.51 25.91 -3.98
N LEU A 57 4.93 24.80 -3.50
CA LEU A 57 3.69 24.89 -2.72
C LEU A 57 3.97 25.62 -1.40
N ASP A 58 3.12 26.61 -1.12
CA ASP A 58 3.24 27.43 0.07
C ASP A 58 3.14 26.60 1.36
N ALA A 59 3.79 27.07 2.43
CA ALA A 59 3.77 26.38 3.72
C ALA A 59 2.36 26.29 4.31
N ASP A 60 1.54 27.33 4.16
CA ASP A 60 0.18 27.37 4.71
C ASP A 60 -0.74 26.37 4.00
N GLU A 61 -0.62 26.26 2.67
CA GLU A 61 -1.38 25.27 1.89
C GLU A 61 -0.93 23.84 2.19
N ARG A 62 0.37 23.62 2.43
CA ARG A 62 0.87 22.31 2.90
C ARG A 62 0.33 21.97 4.29
N ALA A 63 0.31 22.92 5.22
CA ALA A 63 -0.23 22.70 6.56
C ALA A 63 -1.73 22.38 6.55
N LYS A 64 -2.50 22.97 5.61
CA LYS A 64 -3.92 22.62 5.43
C LYS A 64 -4.13 21.19 4.93
N LEU A 65 -3.19 20.64 4.16
CA LEU A 65 -3.27 19.28 3.63
C LEU A 65 -2.75 18.23 4.61
N PHE A 66 -1.63 18.52 5.29
CA PHE A 66 -0.91 17.55 6.11
C PHE A 66 -1.01 17.79 7.62
N GLY A 67 -1.72 18.84 8.03
CA GLY A 67 -1.74 19.31 9.42
C GLY A 67 -0.45 20.02 9.82
N ASP A 68 -0.36 20.38 11.10
CA ASP A 68 0.86 20.94 11.67
C ASP A 68 1.93 19.85 11.81
N ARG A 69 3.10 20.10 11.23
CA ARG A 69 4.27 19.20 11.27
C ARG A 69 4.79 18.99 12.70
N THR A 70 4.52 19.92 13.62
CA THR A 70 5.01 19.89 15.01
C THR A 70 4.15 19.04 15.95
N THR A 71 2.88 18.83 15.61
CA THR A 71 1.94 18.04 16.44
C THR A 71 1.75 16.61 15.91
N GLY A 72 2.54 16.20 14.92
CA GLY A 72 2.49 14.86 14.32
C GLY A 72 1.42 14.69 13.23
N GLY A 73 0.68 15.75 12.87
CA GLY A 73 -0.37 15.74 11.84
C GLY A 73 -1.56 14.84 12.18
N ASP A 74 -2.77 15.38 12.15
CA ASP A 74 -4.00 14.57 12.18
C ASP A 74 -4.51 14.41 10.75
N LEU A 75 -3.79 13.59 9.97
CA LEU A 75 -4.22 13.23 8.63
C LEU A 75 -5.47 12.37 8.73
N ASP A 76 -6.49 12.70 7.95
CA ASP A 76 -7.64 11.82 7.87
C ASP A 76 -7.23 10.42 7.33
N THR A 77 -8.00 9.41 7.71
CA THR A 77 -7.72 8.02 7.37
C THR A 77 -7.69 7.79 5.86
N GLU A 78 -8.57 8.47 5.09
CA GLU A 78 -8.66 8.30 3.63
C GLU A 78 -7.39 8.83 2.92
N LEU A 79 -6.85 9.97 3.38
CA LEU A 79 -5.62 10.55 2.85
C LEU A 79 -4.40 9.73 3.28
N THR A 80 -4.39 9.22 4.52
CA THR A 80 -3.32 8.35 5.03
C THR A 80 -3.24 7.04 4.22
N GLU A 81 -4.37 6.41 3.95
CA GLU A 81 -4.46 5.22 3.08
C GLU A 81 -4.02 5.56 1.66
N GLY A 82 -4.50 6.67 1.09
CA GLY A 82 -4.13 7.10 -0.26
C GLY A 82 -2.63 7.38 -0.43
N ILE A 83 -1.97 7.98 0.58
CA ILE A 83 -0.51 8.17 0.59
C ILE A 83 0.20 6.82 0.68
N THR A 84 -0.27 5.93 1.56
CA THR A 84 0.29 4.59 1.74
C THR A 84 0.23 3.79 0.44
N ASP A 85 -0.91 3.78 -0.24
CA ASP A 85 -1.09 3.11 -1.53
C ASP A 85 -0.22 3.73 -2.63
N ALA A 86 -0.06 5.05 -2.64
CA ALA A 86 0.81 5.73 -3.59
C ALA A 86 2.28 5.33 -3.40
N VAL A 87 2.76 5.29 -2.15
CA VAL A 87 4.11 4.84 -1.82
C VAL A 87 4.29 3.36 -2.15
N ALA A 88 3.35 2.50 -1.76
CA ALA A 88 3.38 1.07 -2.08
C ALA A 88 3.42 0.82 -3.59
N PHE A 89 2.60 1.54 -4.36
CA PHE A 89 2.61 1.50 -5.82
C PHE A 89 3.98 1.85 -6.40
N LEU A 90 4.63 2.91 -5.89
CA LEU A 90 5.97 3.30 -6.33
C LEU A 90 7.01 2.25 -5.97
N LEU A 91 7.02 1.77 -4.73
CA LEU A 91 7.97 0.74 -4.26
C LEU A 91 7.86 -0.56 -5.06
N TYR A 92 6.63 -1.02 -5.29
CA TYR A 92 6.36 -2.22 -6.09
C TYR A 92 6.94 -2.08 -7.51
N ASN A 93 6.68 -0.96 -8.18
CA ASN A 93 7.11 -0.73 -9.57
C ASN A 93 8.59 -0.33 -9.71
N THR A 94 9.27 0.01 -8.62
CA THR A 94 10.71 0.36 -8.59
C THR A 94 11.60 -0.78 -8.07
N GLY A 95 11.02 -1.95 -7.85
CA GLY A 95 11.76 -3.19 -7.57
C GLY A 95 12.01 -3.48 -6.09
N PHE A 96 11.32 -2.80 -5.16
CA PHE A 96 11.50 -2.99 -3.72
C PHE A 96 11.24 -4.45 -3.28
N THR A 97 10.23 -5.11 -3.86
CA THR A 97 9.89 -6.52 -3.54
C THR A 97 11.03 -7.49 -3.89
N ARG A 98 11.89 -7.14 -4.85
CA ARG A 98 13.10 -7.91 -5.18
C ARG A 98 14.20 -7.69 -4.13
N ALA A 99 14.32 -6.48 -3.59
CA ALA A 99 15.29 -6.17 -2.55
C ALA A 99 15.01 -6.97 -1.27
N ILE A 100 13.74 -7.02 -0.85
CA ILE A 100 13.32 -7.72 0.39
C ILE A 100 13.12 -9.23 0.20
N GLY A 101 12.92 -9.71 -1.04
CA GLY A 101 12.58 -11.10 -1.36
C GLY A 101 13.74 -12.11 -1.34
N GLY A 102 14.89 -11.77 -0.77
CA GLY A 102 15.95 -12.73 -0.45
C GLY A 102 16.81 -13.25 -1.61
N SER A 103 16.79 -12.62 -2.79
CA SER A 103 17.86 -12.86 -3.79
C SER A 103 19.10 -12.04 -3.43
N THR A 104 19.73 -12.38 -2.30
CA THR A 104 21.04 -11.85 -1.89
C THR A 104 22.10 -12.36 -2.85
N VAL A 105 22.29 -11.66 -3.95
CA VAL A 105 23.59 -11.65 -4.62
C VAL A 105 24.46 -10.75 -3.75
N GLN A 106 25.51 -11.30 -3.12
CA GLN A 106 26.56 -10.47 -2.52
C GLN A 106 27.04 -9.49 -3.60
N ASN A 107 26.95 -8.18 -3.33
CA ASN A 107 27.17 -7.05 -4.26
C ASN A 107 26.01 -6.68 -5.20
N ALA A 108 24.76 -6.98 -4.85
CA ALA A 108 23.61 -6.42 -5.57
C ALA A 108 23.66 -4.89 -5.51
N GLN A 109 23.59 -4.25 -6.68
CA GLN A 109 23.41 -2.80 -6.77
C GLN A 109 22.08 -2.41 -6.11
N PRO A 110 22.00 -1.24 -5.44
CA PRO A 110 20.75 -0.78 -4.86
C PRO A 110 19.69 -0.67 -5.96
N THR A 111 18.50 -1.19 -5.66
CA THR A 111 17.31 -1.06 -6.50
C THR A 111 16.93 0.40 -6.71
N LEU A 112 16.12 0.67 -7.73
CA LEU A 112 15.60 2.02 -7.94
C LEU A 112 14.78 2.49 -6.73
N ALA A 113 14.06 1.58 -6.06
CA ALA A 113 13.32 1.87 -4.84
C ALA A 113 14.23 2.42 -3.72
N GLU A 114 15.34 1.73 -3.44
CA GLU A 114 16.30 2.15 -2.40
C GLU A 114 16.93 3.50 -2.73
N GLN A 115 17.33 3.71 -4.00
CA GLN A 115 17.89 4.99 -4.44
C GLN A 115 16.88 6.14 -4.32
N VAL A 116 15.62 5.91 -4.70
CA VAL A 116 14.56 6.92 -4.62
C VAL A 116 14.21 7.22 -3.18
N LEU A 117 14.13 6.22 -2.29
CA LEU A 117 13.87 6.42 -0.86
C LEU A 117 14.98 7.22 -0.19
N ASP A 118 16.25 6.83 -0.42
CA ASP A 118 17.41 7.55 0.13
C ASP A 118 17.38 9.03 -0.29
N GLU A 119 17.25 9.31 -1.60
CA GLU A 119 17.20 10.69 -2.07
C GLU A 119 15.94 11.43 -1.62
N ALA A 120 14.77 10.78 -1.56
CA ALA A 120 13.54 11.41 -1.07
C ALA A 120 13.68 11.86 0.38
N ILE A 121 14.26 11.02 1.26
CA ILE A 121 14.49 11.34 2.67
C ILE A 121 15.52 12.46 2.80
N ARG A 122 16.64 12.39 2.06
CA ARG A 122 17.65 13.45 2.05
C ARG A 122 17.07 14.78 1.54
N ARG A 123 16.25 14.74 0.49
CA ARG A 123 15.60 15.92 -0.07
C ARG A 123 14.57 16.53 0.89
N ALA A 124 13.81 15.70 1.60
CA ALA A 124 12.93 16.15 2.68
C ALA A 124 13.72 16.83 3.81
N GLY A 125 14.81 16.22 4.27
CA GLY A 125 15.69 16.80 5.27
C GLY A 125 16.28 18.15 4.85
N ARG A 126 16.82 18.25 3.63
CA ARG A 126 17.36 19.52 3.09
C ARG A 126 16.32 20.64 3.05
N ARG A 127 15.03 20.31 2.87
CA ARG A 127 13.95 21.31 2.86
C ARG A 127 13.71 21.93 4.24
N ASP A 128 14.17 21.26 5.28
CA ASP A 128 14.01 21.60 6.70
C ASP A 128 15.37 21.89 7.38
N ASP A 129 16.40 22.18 6.58
CA ASP A 129 17.78 22.44 7.02
C ASP A 129 18.42 21.29 7.84
N LEU A 130 17.95 20.05 7.62
CA LEU A 130 18.50 18.84 8.23
C LEU A 130 19.51 18.15 7.29
N LEU A 131 20.73 17.96 7.78
CA LEU A 131 21.73 17.14 7.10
C LEU A 131 21.49 15.65 7.42
N VAL A 132 20.80 14.96 6.51
CA VAL A 132 20.65 13.51 6.57
C VAL A 132 21.96 12.87 6.14
N THR A 133 22.67 12.24 7.08
CA THR A 133 23.96 11.57 6.82
C THR A 133 23.76 10.13 6.37
N ASP A 134 22.78 9.42 6.91
CA ASP A 134 22.54 8.00 6.68
C ASP A 134 21.05 7.70 6.58
N VAL A 135 20.69 6.75 5.72
CA VAL A 135 19.32 6.24 5.54
C VAL A 135 19.41 4.71 5.45
N SER A 136 18.81 4.03 6.41
CA SER A 136 18.75 2.56 6.46
C SER A 136 17.30 2.11 6.60
N VAL A 137 16.89 1.16 5.76
CA VAL A 137 15.59 0.47 5.88
C VAL A 137 15.88 -1.01 6.04
N ASP A 138 15.51 -1.57 7.20
CA ASP A 138 15.65 -2.99 7.49
C ASP A 138 14.27 -3.66 7.39
N VAL A 139 14.17 -4.68 6.53
CA VAL A 139 12.91 -5.38 6.27
C VAL A 139 13.14 -6.88 6.28
N GLU A 140 12.48 -7.54 7.22
CA GLU A 140 12.40 -8.99 7.26
C GLU A 140 11.12 -9.43 6.54
N ALA A 141 11.29 -10.13 5.41
CA ALA A 141 10.18 -10.62 4.60
C ALA A 141 10.29 -12.11 4.33
N THR A 142 9.18 -12.82 4.50
CA THR A 142 9.03 -14.22 4.12
C THR A 142 7.95 -14.34 3.06
N ARG A 143 8.21 -15.12 2.00
CA ARG A 143 7.19 -15.39 1.00
C ARG A 143 6.17 -16.38 1.57
N THR A 144 4.98 -15.87 1.85
CA THR A 144 3.87 -16.67 2.40
C THR A 144 2.62 -16.52 1.53
N PRO A 145 2.15 -17.60 0.88
CA PRO A 145 0.87 -17.59 0.18
C PRO A 145 -0.28 -17.41 1.20
N PRO A 146 -1.27 -16.54 0.95
CA PRO A 146 -2.36 -16.31 1.89
C PRO A 146 -3.23 -17.56 2.10
N GLU A 147 -3.31 -18.46 1.11
CA GLU A 147 -4.01 -19.75 1.23
C GLU A 147 -3.40 -20.64 2.33
N ARG A 148 -2.08 -20.55 2.52
CA ARG A 148 -1.40 -21.29 3.58
C ARG A 148 -1.78 -20.77 4.96
N LEU A 149 -1.91 -19.44 5.10
CA LEU A 149 -2.32 -18.83 6.35
C LEU A 149 -3.78 -19.15 6.66
N LEU A 150 -4.65 -19.16 5.65
CA LEU A 150 -6.03 -19.58 5.81
C LEU A 150 -6.11 -21.04 6.31
N ALA A 151 -5.33 -21.93 5.70
CA ALA A 151 -5.29 -23.34 6.13
C ALA A 151 -4.77 -23.50 7.56
N ALA A 152 -3.73 -22.74 7.94
CA ALA A 152 -3.21 -22.74 9.31
C ALA A 152 -4.26 -22.26 10.32
N LEU A 153 -4.96 -21.15 10.01
CA LEU A 153 -6.05 -20.65 10.84
C LEU A 153 -7.19 -21.67 11.00
N GLN A 154 -7.59 -22.32 9.92
CA GLN A 154 -8.63 -23.36 9.92
C GLN A 154 -8.22 -24.63 10.68
N ALA A 155 -6.92 -24.91 10.76
CA ALA A 155 -6.38 -26.00 11.55
C ALA A 155 -6.23 -25.67 13.04
N GLY A 156 -6.61 -24.46 13.46
CA GLY A 156 -6.46 -23.99 14.85
C GLY A 156 -5.03 -23.58 15.22
N GLU A 157 -4.16 -23.33 14.24
CA GLU A 157 -2.83 -22.79 14.51
C GLU A 157 -2.90 -21.30 14.85
N ASP A 158 -2.07 -20.87 15.81
CA ASP A 158 -1.94 -19.47 16.18
C ASP A 158 -1.26 -18.68 15.05
N LEU A 159 -1.96 -17.69 14.52
CA LEU A 159 -1.39 -16.71 13.59
C LEU A 159 -0.93 -15.46 14.32
N THR A 160 0.20 -14.92 13.90
CA THR A 160 0.65 -13.61 14.36
C THR A 160 -0.28 -12.49 13.87
N ARG A 161 -0.24 -11.33 14.52
CA ARG A 161 -1.00 -10.14 14.08
C ARG A 161 -0.67 -9.74 12.64
N ALA A 162 0.59 -9.89 12.23
CA ALA A 162 1.02 -9.56 10.87
C ALA A 162 0.43 -10.53 9.84
N GLU A 163 0.38 -11.82 10.16
CA GLU A 163 -0.22 -12.85 9.30
C GLU A 163 -1.74 -12.69 9.20
N LEU A 164 -2.43 -12.40 10.31
CA LEU A 164 -3.86 -12.10 10.31
C LEU A 164 -4.18 -10.86 9.47
N ARG A 165 -3.36 -9.81 9.60
CA ARG A 165 -3.54 -8.60 8.78
C ARG A 165 -3.34 -8.88 7.30
N TYR A 166 -2.28 -9.60 6.95
CA TYR A 166 -2.02 -9.99 5.57
C TYR A 166 -3.12 -10.89 4.98
N LEU A 167 -3.72 -11.76 5.79
CA LEU A 167 -4.87 -12.59 5.39
C LEU A 167 -6.11 -11.74 5.11
N LEU A 168 -6.42 -10.76 5.99
CA LEU A 168 -7.51 -9.80 5.79
C LEU A 168 -7.36 -9.01 4.49
N ASP A 169 -6.13 -8.63 4.15
CA ASP A 169 -5.83 -7.85 2.95
C ASP A 169 -5.76 -8.71 1.67
N SER A 170 -5.97 -10.04 1.74
CA SER A 170 -5.71 -10.99 0.64
C SER A 170 -6.93 -11.34 -0.25
N ASP A 171 -8.08 -10.69 -0.06
CA ASP A 171 -9.38 -11.01 -0.71
C ASP A 171 -9.89 -12.46 -0.51
N LEU A 172 -9.12 -13.33 0.16
CA LEU A 172 -9.46 -14.74 0.38
C LEU A 172 -10.40 -14.97 1.56
N VAL A 173 -10.58 -13.96 2.41
CA VAL A 173 -11.41 -14.06 3.62
C VAL A 173 -12.27 -12.81 3.71
N ASP A 174 -13.59 -12.97 3.68
CA ASP A 174 -14.51 -11.89 4.05
C ASP A 174 -14.35 -11.61 5.54
N GLU A 175 -14.41 -10.34 5.95
CA GLU A 175 -14.36 -9.94 7.37
C GLU A 175 -15.35 -10.75 8.23
N THR A 176 -16.50 -11.11 7.64
CA THR A 176 -17.54 -11.93 8.26
C THR A 176 -17.09 -13.38 8.47
N ASP A 177 -16.41 -13.97 7.48
CA ASP A 177 -15.90 -15.35 7.54
C ASP A 177 -14.73 -15.46 8.52
N LEU A 178 -13.88 -14.43 8.60
CA LEU A 178 -12.80 -14.38 9.59
C LEU A 178 -13.36 -14.29 11.01
N GLN A 179 -14.37 -13.44 11.24
CA GLN A 179 -15.03 -13.37 12.54
C GLN A 179 -15.66 -14.70 12.95
N ALA A 180 -16.20 -15.47 11.99
CA ALA A 180 -16.73 -16.80 12.24
C ALA A 180 -15.62 -17.81 12.61
N CYS A 181 -14.50 -17.82 11.88
CA CYS A 181 -13.32 -18.64 12.21
C CYS A 181 -12.75 -18.29 13.58
N LEU A 182 -12.55 -17.01 13.88
CA LEU A 182 -12.06 -16.56 15.19
C LEU A 182 -13.00 -16.96 16.33
N ARG A 183 -14.33 -16.92 16.11
CA ARG A 183 -15.30 -17.40 17.11
C ARG A 183 -15.23 -18.91 17.31
N GLN A 184 -15.03 -19.71 16.26
CA GLN A 184 -14.88 -21.16 16.42
C GLN A 184 -13.61 -21.50 17.22
N VAL A 185 -12.48 -20.88 16.90
CA VAL A 185 -11.21 -21.10 17.62
C VAL A 185 -11.29 -20.66 19.10
N LEU A 186 -11.99 -19.56 19.39
CA LEU A 186 -12.20 -19.08 20.76
C LEU A 186 -13.22 -19.89 21.56
N VAL A 187 -14.16 -20.59 20.90
CA VAL A 187 -15.13 -21.46 21.57
C VAL A 187 -14.53 -22.85 21.84
N GLU A 188 -13.68 -23.36 20.95
CA GLU A 188 -13.00 -24.65 21.14
C GLU A 188 -11.92 -24.61 22.24
N THR A 189 -11.42 -23.42 22.60
CA THR A 189 -10.46 -23.25 23.72
C THR A 189 -11.13 -23.20 25.09
N ASP A 190 -12.45 -23.00 25.18
CA ASP A 190 -13.20 -22.94 26.45
C ASP A 190 -13.82 -24.32 26.82
N ASP A 191 -13.73 -25.31 25.93
CA ASP A 191 -14.26 -26.67 26.10
C ASP A 191 -13.19 -27.70 26.52
N ALA A 192 -12.03 -27.26 27.03
CA ALA A 192 -11.11 -28.16 27.72
C ALA A 192 -11.77 -28.65 29.02
N PRO A 193 -12.11 -29.95 29.16
CA PRO A 193 -12.73 -30.45 30.37
C PRO A 193 -11.72 -30.30 31.52
N GLY A 194 -12.10 -29.51 32.52
CA GLY A 194 -11.37 -29.46 33.78
C GLY A 194 -11.26 -30.88 34.34
N ASP A 195 -10.02 -31.35 34.48
CA ASP A 195 -9.68 -32.49 35.33
C ASP A 195 -10.18 -32.20 36.74
N HIS A 196 -11.39 -32.67 37.05
CA HIS A 196 -11.82 -32.91 38.42
C HIS A 196 -11.35 -34.29 38.82
N ASP A 197 -10.11 -34.36 39.31
CA ASP A 197 -9.63 -35.46 40.13
C ASP A 197 -9.28 -34.90 41.52
N GLY A 198 -10.04 -35.32 42.53
CA GLY A 198 -9.86 -34.94 43.94
C GLY A 198 -11.16 -34.69 44.71
#